data_AF-L0K3L8-F1
#
_entry.id   AF-L0K3L8-F1
#
_cell.length_a   1.000
_cell.length_b   1.000
_cell.length_c   1.000
_cell.angle_alpha   90.00
_cell.angle_beta   90.00
_cell.angle_gamma   90.00
#
_symmetry.space_group_name_H-M   'P 1'
#
loop_
_entity.id
_entity.type
_entity.pdbx_description
1 polymer ?
#
loop_
_entity_poly.entity_id
_entity_poly.type
_entity_poly.pdbx_seq_one_letter_code
_entity_poly.pdbx_strand_id
1 'polypeptide(L)'
;MTDRKNAMLTTEDRRWLTGEKSYEGEHAKQQRYQRRRDIRKRVHNTILDFTILFEHLEDAEREKLFECLEDDESDDEFEAGLRDGLAFILYNAGITETMLEECSHGTESTAERLLREAVDAAGKRDEILIEDVAISIDATRAPIASIVAELKAGNEVSPAELCLLLESEAVDTDAARDCLRELVVDAE
;
A
#
# COMPACT_ATOMS: atom_id res chain seq x y z
N MET A 1 -6.33 -13.38 -9.30
CA MET A 1 -7.28 -12.40 -8.69
C MET A 1 -8.75 -12.85 -8.56
N THR A 2 -9.30 -13.73 -9.40
CA THR A 2 -10.75 -14.05 -9.38
C THR A 2 -11.20 -15.04 -8.30
N ASP A 3 -10.28 -15.79 -7.68
CA ASP A 3 -10.63 -16.99 -6.88
C ASP A 3 -10.97 -16.74 -5.40
N ARG A 4 -10.88 -15.49 -4.91
CA ARG A 4 -11.15 -15.14 -3.50
C ARG A 4 -12.66 -15.04 -3.21
N LYS A 5 -13.33 -16.18 -3.02
CA LYS A 5 -14.81 -16.26 -2.89
C LYS A 5 -15.37 -15.63 -1.61
N ASN A 6 -14.63 -15.66 -0.50
CA ASN A 6 -15.06 -15.18 0.82
C ASN A 6 -14.24 -13.97 1.31
N ALA A 7 -13.85 -13.08 0.40
CA ALA A 7 -13.07 -11.89 0.75
C ALA A 7 -13.95 -10.64 0.94
N MET A 8 -13.36 -9.58 1.50
CA MET A 8 -13.96 -8.25 1.61
C MET A 8 -14.57 -7.76 0.28
N LEU A 9 -13.89 -7.98 -0.84
CA LEU A 9 -14.39 -7.63 -2.16
C LEU A 9 -14.96 -8.86 -2.87
N THR A 10 -16.21 -8.75 -3.31
CA THR A 10 -16.83 -9.77 -4.15
C THR A 10 -16.14 -9.85 -5.50
N THR A 11 -16.30 -10.96 -6.21
CA THR A 11 -15.77 -11.11 -7.58
C THR A 11 -16.25 -9.99 -8.49
N GLU A 12 -17.50 -9.57 -8.34
CA GLU A 12 -18.06 -8.49 -9.13
C GLU A 12 -17.51 -7.11 -8.76
N ASP A 13 -17.10 -6.90 -7.50
CA ASP A 13 -16.44 -5.65 -7.10
C ASP A 13 -15.06 -5.56 -7.75
N ARG A 14 -14.29 -6.65 -7.68
CA ARG A 14 -12.97 -6.75 -8.29
C ARG A 14 -13.05 -6.44 -9.78
N ARG A 15 -13.93 -7.14 -10.51
CA ARG A 15 -14.14 -6.90 -11.95
C ARG A 15 -14.57 -5.47 -12.28
N TRP A 16 -15.39 -4.86 -11.42
CA TRP A 16 -15.82 -3.48 -11.63
C TRP A 16 -14.70 -2.47 -11.37
N LEU A 17 -13.87 -2.69 -10.34
CA LEU A 17 -12.73 -1.84 -10.00
C LEU A 17 -11.57 -1.98 -11.00
N THR A 18 -11.33 -3.18 -11.53
CA THR A 18 -10.29 -3.45 -12.55
C THR A 18 -10.72 -3.07 -13.97
N GLY A 19 -11.97 -2.62 -14.17
CA GLY A 19 -12.49 -2.25 -15.48
C GLY A 19 -12.94 -3.43 -16.36
N GLU A 20 -12.78 -4.67 -15.91
CA GLU A 20 -13.29 -5.88 -16.59
C GLU A 20 -14.82 -5.90 -16.72
N LYS A 21 -15.52 -5.10 -15.90
CA LYS A 21 -16.97 -4.94 -15.96
C LYS A 21 -17.36 -3.46 -15.93
N SER A 22 -18.08 -3.02 -16.95
CA SER A 22 -18.79 -1.74 -16.98
C SER A 22 -20.29 -1.94 -16.76
N TYR A 23 -20.96 -0.90 -16.28
CA TYR A 23 -22.42 -0.82 -16.28
C TYR A 23 -22.86 0.17 -17.35
N GLU A 24 -23.70 -0.28 -18.27
CA GLU A 24 -24.18 0.47 -19.43
C GLU A 24 -25.72 0.41 -19.53
N GLY A 25 -26.32 1.31 -20.30
CA GLY A 25 -27.76 1.42 -20.47
C GLY A 25 -28.49 2.31 -19.45
N GLU A 26 -29.83 2.25 -19.48
CA GLU A 26 -30.74 3.18 -18.82
C GLU A 26 -30.57 3.26 -17.29
N HIS A 27 -30.27 2.12 -16.65
CA HIS A 27 -30.08 2.04 -15.19
C HIS A 27 -28.62 2.07 -14.74
N ALA A 28 -27.68 2.31 -15.65
CA ALA A 28 -26.24 2.23 -15.36
C ALA A 28 -25.80 3.17 -14.24
N LYS A 29 -26.35 4.38 -14.19
CA LYS A 29 -26.04 5.38 -13.15
C LYS A 29 -26.38 4.87 -11.75
N GLN A 30 -27.57 4.28 -11.60
CA GLN A 30 -28.03 3.72 -10.33
C GLN A 30 -27.20 2.50 -9.93
N GLN A 31 -26.90 1.61 -10.88
CA GLN A 31 -26.07 0.43 -10.62
C GLN A 31 -24.65 0.82 -10.17
N ARG A 32 -24.01 1.80 -10.82
CA ARG A 32 -22.70 2.33 -10.39
C ARG A 32 -22.75 2.95 -9.00
N TYR A 33 -23.80 3.71 -8.69
CA TYR A 33 -23.96 4.29 -7.36
C TYR A 33 -24.12 3.21 -6.28
N GLN A 34 -24.99 2.25 -6.53
CA GLN A 34 -25.22 1.10 -5.65
C GLN A 34 -23.91 0.33 -5.39
N ARG A 35 -23.16 0.04 -6.45
CA ARG A 35 -21.86 -0.63 -6.37
C ARG A 35 -20.86 0.11 -5.48
N ARG A 36 -20.69 1.42 -5.69
CA ARG A 36 -19.81 2.26 -4.84
C ARG A 36 -20.23 2.23 -3.37
N ARG A 37 -21.53 2.32 -3.11
CA ARG A 37 -22.07 2.29 -1.75
C ARG A 37 -21.77 0.97 -1.06
N ASP A 38 -21.96 -0.14 -1.76
CA ASP A 38 -21.76 -1.48 -1.21
C ASP A 38 -20.28 -1.77 -0.94
N ILE A 39 -19.38 -1.37 -1.86
CA ILE A 39 -17.92 -1.45 -1.65
C ILE A 39 -17.53 -0.64 -0.42
N ARG A 40 -17.96 0.63 -0.32
CA ARG A 40 -17.65 1.48 0.84
C ARG A 40 -18.12 0.84 2.15
N LYS A 41 -19.33 0.30 2.17
CA LYS A 41 -19.89 -0.35 3.36
C LYS A 41 -19.09 -1.60 3.74
N ARG A 42 -18.67 -2.41 2.77
CA ARG A 42 -17.83 -3.59 3.03
C ARG A 42 -16.46 -3.20 3.56
N VAL A 43 -15.77 -2.26 2.93
CA VAL A 43 -14.46 -1.76 3.41
C VAL A 43 -14.57 -1.23 4.83
N HIS A 44 -15.57 -0.40 5.11
CA HIS A 44 -15.81 0.13 6.47
C HIS A 44 -16.02 -1.00 7.50
N ASN A 45 -16.87 -1.98 7.17
CA ASN A 45 -17.12 -3.09 8.10
C ASN A 45 -15.89 -3.98 8.29
N THR A 46 -15.13 -4.26 7.23
CA THR A 46 -13.88 -5.03 7.34
C THR A 46 -12.85 -4.33 8.21
N ILE A 47 -12.75 -3.00 8.15
CA ILE A 47 -11.90 -2.23 9.05
C ILE A 47 -12.32 -2.43 10.52
N LEU A 48 -13.63 -2.44 10.80
CA LEU A 48 -14.14 -2.70 12.16
C LEU A 48 -13.90 -4.16 12.60
N ASP A 49 -13.95 -5.12 11.66
CA ASP A 49 -13.70 -6.52 11.96
C ASP A 49 -12.24 -6.75 12.43
N PHE A 50 -11.27 -5.90 12.04
CA PHE A 50 -9.91 -6.01 12.57
C PHE A 50 -9.82 -5.82 14.08
N THR A 51 -10.69 -5.02 14.70
CA THR A 51 -10.76 -4.93 16.16
C THR A 51 -11.16 -6.28 16.77
N ILE A 52 -12.14 -6.96 16.18
CA ILE A 52 -12.60 -8.28 16.63
C ILE A 52 -11.47 -9.31 16.44
N LEU A 53 -10.81 -9.31 15.29
CA LEU A 53 -9.69 -10.22 15.01
C LEU A 53 -8.53 -9.97 15.98
N PHE A 54 -8.18 -8.70 16.21
CA PHE A 54 -7.08 -8.33 17.09
C PHE A 54 -7.35 -8.69 18.56
N GLU A 55 -8.59 -8.54 19.03
CA GLU A 55 -8.93 -8.81 20.43
C GLU A 55 -9.22 -10.29 20.69
N HIS A 56 -9.83 -11.00 19.74
CA HIS A 56 -10.46 -12.29 20.01
C HIS A 56 -9.97 -13.47 19.16
N LEU A 57 -9.21 -13.25 18.09
CA LEU A 57 -8.64 -14.38 17.34
C LEU A 57 -7.60 -15.11 18.20
N GLU A 58 -7.72 -16.43 18.26
CA GLU A 58 -6.79 -17.27 19.01
C GLU A 58 -5.36 -17.12 18.46
N ASP A 59 -4.38 -17.10 19.35
CA ASP A 59 -2.99 -16.81 18.97
C ASP A 59 -2.44 -17.81 17.93
N ALA A 60 -2.80 -19.09 18.05
CA ALA A 60 -2.40 -20.13 17.09
C ALA A 60 -2.95 -19.93 15.67
N GLU A 61 -4.15 -19.33 15.53
CA GLU A 61 -4.71 -19.02 14.21
C GLU A 61 -4.15 -17.71 13.65
N ARG A 62 -3.77 -16.77 14.53
CA ARG A 62 -3.04 -15.57 14.11
C ARG A 62 -1.65 -15.91 13.60
N GLU A 63 -0.92 -16.77 14.31
CA GLU A 63 0.42 -17.23 13.91
C GLU A 63 0.39 -17.86 12.51
N LYS A 64 -0.53 -18.79 12.27
CA LYS A 64 -0.73 -19.40 10.94
C LYS A 64 -1.08 -18.41 9.84
N LEU A 65 -1.77 -17.32 10.15
CA LEU A 65 -2.12 -16.29 9.15
C LEU A 65 -0.87 -15.57 8.64
N PHE A 66 0.17 -15.48 9.47
CA PHE A 66 1.39 -14.73 9.19
C PHE A 66 2.63 -15.62 9.02
N GLU A 67 2.49 -16.96 9.01
CA GLU A 67 3.62 -17.90 8.86
C GLU A 67 4.41 -17.65 7.56
N CYS A 68 3.73 -17.24 6.49
CA CYS A 68 4.35 -16.94 5.20
C CYS A 68 5.25 -15.69 5.21
N LEU A 69 5.27 -14.93 6.30
CA LEU A 69 6.20 -13.81 6.49
C LEU A 69 7.52 -14.24 7.17
N GLU A 70 7.57 -15.43 7.77
CA GLU A 70 8.74 -15.92 8.53
C GLU A 70 9.56 -16.96 7.75
N ASP A 71 8.94 -17.71 6.86
CA ASP A 71 9.58 -18.76 6.07
C ASP A 71 10.10 -18.26 4.70
N ASP A 72 11.14 -18.92 4.15
CA ASP A 72 11.69 -18.68 2.79
C ASP A 72 10.68 -19.00 1.66
N GLU A 73 9.49 -19.53 1.99
CA GLU A 73 8.36 -19.68 1.06
C GLU A 73 7.47 -18.43 1.11
N SER A 74 8.01 -17.28 0.67
CA SER A 74 7.27 -16.02 0.66
C SER A 74 6.03 -16.12 -0.22
N ASP A 75 4.85 -15.85 0.35
CA ASP A 75 3.65 -15.59 -0.44
C ASP A 75 3.69 -14.13 -0.88
N ASP A 76 4.38 -13.87 -1.99
CA ASP A 76 4.55 -12.54 -2.56
C ASP A 76 3.19 -11.83 -2.81
N GLU A 77 2.12 -12.59 -3.12
CA GLU A 77 0.78 -12.01 -3.32
C GLU A 77 0.17 -11.55 -1.99
N PHE A 78 0.38 -12.31 -0.91
CA PHE A 78 -0.04 -11.92 0.43
C PHE A 78 0.75 -10.72 0.96
N GLU A 79 2.08 -10.75 0.84
CA GLU A 79 2.94 -9.65 1.30
C GLU A 79 2.62 -8.34 0.56
N ALA A 80 2.50 -8.40 -0.78
CA ALA A 80 2.08 -7.25 -1.57
C ALA A 80 0.68 -6.76 -1.15
N GLY A 81 -0.25 -7.68 -0.87
CA GLY A 81 -1.59 -7.36 -0.39
C GLY A 81 -1.60 -6.68 0.99
N LEU A 82 -0.74 -7.13 1.91
CA LEU A 82 -0.55 -6.55 3.24
C LEU A 82 0.05 -5.14 3.13
N ARG A 83 1.13 -4.99 2.34
CA ARG A 83 1.76 -3.70 2.04
C ARG A 83 0.76 -2.71 1.45
N ASP A 84 0.01 -3.11 0.42
CA ASP A 84 -0.95 -2.25 -0.28
C ASP A 84 -2.14 -1.89 0.62
N GLY A 85 -2.56 -2.81 1.51
CA GLY A 85 -3.59 -2.55 2.52
C GLY A 85 -3.14 -1.49 3.54
N LEU A 86 -1.92 -1.61 4.04
CA LEU A 86 -1.34 -0.62 4.96
C LEU A 86 -1.16 0.73 4.26
N ALA A 87 -0.61 0.75 3.04
CA ALA A 87 -0.45 1.96 2.24
C ALA A 87 -1.79 2.64 1.98
N PHE A 88 -2.85 1.88 1.65
CA PHE A 88 -4.20 2.41 1.48
C PHE A 88 -4.70 3.10 2.75
N ILE A 89 -4.52 2.51 3.93
CA ILE A 89 -4.93 3.11 5.21
C ILE A 89 -4.14 4.40 5.47
N LEU A 90 -2.81 4.35 5.40
CA LEU A 90 -1.94 5.48 5.71
C LEU A 90 -2.15 6.66 4.75
N TYR A 91 -2.29 6.38 3.46
CA TYR A 91 -2.58 7.38 2.44
C TYR A 91 -3.89 8.14 2.75
N ASN A 92 -4.97 7.40 3.04
CA ASN A 92 -6.26 8.01 3.37
C ASN A 92 -6.29 8.65 4.77
N ALA A 93 -5.35 8.30 5.65
CA ALA A 93 -5.15 8.93 6.95
C ALA A 93 -4.23 10.18 6.90
N GLY A 94 -3.76 10.56 5.70
CA GLY A 94 -3.03 11.81 5.49
C GLY A 94 -1.51 11.71 5.65
N ILE A 95 -0.91 10.51 5.58
CA ILE A 95 0.55 10.36 5.76
C ILE A 95 1.36 11.18 4.73
N THR A 96 0.81 11.41 3.53
CA THR A 96 1.48 12.18 2.48
C THR A 96 1.60 13.67 2.82
N GLU A 97 0.71 14.21 3.65
CA GLU A 97 0.77 15.59 4.14
C GLU A 97 1.93 15.75 5.13
N THR A 98 2.16 14.74 5.97
CA THR A 98 3.37 14.65 6.82
C THR A 98 4.64 14.59 5.96
N MET A 99 4.66 13.73 4.93
CA MET A 99 5.83 13.53 4.07
C MET A 99 6.30 14.81 3.36
N LEU A 100 5.39 15.70 3.00
CA LEU A 100 5.70 16.85 2.16
C LEU A 100 5.91 18.15 2.95
N GLU A 101 5.85 18.11 4.29
CA GLU A 101 5.90 19.27 5.19
C GLU A 101 4.92 20.40 4.82
N GLU A 102 3.95 20.16 3.92
CA GLU A 102 2.98 21.16 3.46
C GLU A 102 2.00 21.55 4.61
N CYS A 103 2.00 20.80 5.71
CA CYS A 103 1.33 21.14 6.98
C CYS A 103 2.33 21.59 8.05
N SER A 104 2.84 22.80 7.84
CA SER A 104 3.70 23.56 8.76
C SER A 104 3.01 24.01 10.05
N HIS A 105 2.50 23.09 10.88
CA HIS A 105 1.99 23.42 12.22
C HIS A 105 2.17 22.31 13.27
N GLY A 106 3.27 21.53 13.26
CA GLY A 106 3.67 20.69 14.40
C GLY A 106 2.58 19.79 15.01
N THR A 107 1.55 19.47 14.22
CA THR A 107 0.37 18.72 14.64
C THR A 107 0.54 17.35 13.99
N GLU A 108 0.67 16.33 14.83
CA GLU A 108 0.75 14.93 14.41
C GLU A 108 -0.40 14.62 13.45
N SER A 109 -0.09 14.03 12.29
CA SER A 109 -1.13 13.64 11.33
C SER A 109 -1.99 12.51 11.89
N THR A 110 -3.16 12.30 11.30
CA THR A 110 -4.01 11.16 11.70
C THR A 110 -3.29 9.83 11.47
N ALA A 111 -2.47 9.72 10.43
CA ALA A 111 -1.67 8.53 10.16
C ALA A 111 -0.60 8.28 11.23
N GLU A 112 0.16 9.31 11.63
CA GLU A 112 1.18 9.19 12.68
C GLU A 112 0.56 8.77 14.02
N ARG A 113 -0.54 9.43 14.41
CA ARG A 113 -1.28 9.09 15.62
C ARG A 113 -1.78 7.64 15.59
N LEU A 114 -2.37 7.20 14.47
CA LEU A 114 -2.86 5.82 14.32
C LEU A 114 -1.74 4.79 14.40
N LEU A 115 -0.57 5.07 13.81
CA LEU A 115 0.59 4.18 13.90
C LEU A 115 1.10 4.06 15.34
N ARG A 116 1.21 5.18 16.06
CA ARG A 116 1.57 5.19 17.49
C ARG A 116 0.57 4.38 18.31
N GLU A 117 -0.72 4.63 18.14
CA GLU A 117 -1.80 3.91 18.84
C GLU A 117 -1.80 2.41 18.50
N ALA A 118 -1.48 2.04 17.25
CA ALA A 118 -1.39 0.64 16.84
C ALA A 118 -0.20 -0.09 17.49
N VAL A 119 0.97 0.56 17.58
CA VAL A 119 2.15 0.02 18.28
C VAL A 119 1.85 -0.12 19.77
N ASP A 120 1.22 0.88 20.40
CA ASP A 120 0.80 0.81 21.79
C ASP A 120 -0.20 -0.32 22.03
N ALA A 121 -1.15 -0.52 21.12
CA ALA A 121 -2.14 -1.59 21.21
C ALA A 121 -1.49 -2.97 21.10
N ALA A 122 -0.54 -3.14 20.17
CA ALA A 122 0.25 -4.36 20.04
C ALA A 122 1.06 -4.64 21.31
N GLY A 123 1.80 -3.66 21.83
CA GLY A 123 2.58 -3.80 23.05
C GLY A 123 1.72 -4.17 24.27
N LYS A 124 0.56 -3.51 24.44
CA LYS A 124 -0.38 -3.83 25.53
C LYS A 124 -0.85 -5.28 25.51
N ARG A 125 -1.02 -5.88 24.34
CA ARG A 125 -1.49 -7.28 24.22
C ARG A 125 -0.47 -8.26 24.79
N ASP A 126 0.81 -7.98 24.62
CA ASP A 126 1.92 -8.82 25.09
C ASP A 126 2.55 -8.30 26.40
N GLU A 127 1.87 -7.40 27.11
CA GLU A 127 2.33 -6.76 28.35
C GLU A 127 3.68 -6.01 28.20
N ILE A 128 3.98 -5.52 27.00
CA ILE A 128 5.16 -4.74 26.67
C ILE A 128 4.87 -3.25 26.89
N LEU A 129 5.69 -2.60 27.71
CA LEU A 129 5.65 -1.16 27.91
C LEU A 129 6.37 -0.44 26.76
N ILE A 130 5.63 0.33 25.98
CA ILE A 130 6.17 1.22 24.95
C ILE A 130 6.43 2.60 25.59
N GLU A 131 7.70 3.01 25.63
CA GLU A 131 8.09 4.32 26.20
C GLU A 131 8.05 5.44 25.18
N ASP A 132 8.43 5.16 23.93
CA ASP A 132 8.45 6.12 22.83
C ASP A 132 8.28 5.42 21.47
N VAL A 133 7.60 6.10 20.55
CA VAL A 133 7.48 5.70 19.15
C VAL A 133 7.81 6.92 18.29
N ALA A 134 8.94 6.84 17.58
CA ALA A 134 9.39 7.91 16.69
C ALA A 134 9.17 7.49 15.23
N ILE A 135 8.45 8.32 14.48
CA ILE A 135 8.28 8.18 13.03
C ILE A 135 9.04 9.35 12.40
N SER A 136 10.01 9.05 11.54
CA SER A 136 10.79 10.05 10.81
C SER A 136 10.71 9.73 9.33
N ILE A 137 10.30 10.72 8.54
CA ILE A 137 10.17 10.59 7.09
C ILE A 137 10.92 11.75 6.44
N ASP A 138 11.92 11.42 5.63
CA ASP A 138 12.62 12.37 4.76
C ASP A 138 12.11 12.14 3.33
N ALA A 139 11.29 13.06 2.83
CA ALA A 139 10.64 12.92 1.54
C ALA A 139 10.66 14.24 0.77
N THR A 140 10.84 14.11 -0.54
CA THR A 140 10.81 15.23 -1.48
C THR A 140 9.84 14.90 -2.60
N ARG A 141 9.06 15.89 -3.05
CA ARG A 141 8.17 15.70 -4.20
C ARG A 141 9.00 15.51 -5.46
N ALA A 142 8.94 14.32 -6.07
CA ALA A 142 9.65 13.97 -7.28
C ALA A 142 8.68 13.52 -8.39
N PRO A 143 8.11 14.45 -9.19
CA PRO A 143 7.20 14.09 -10.26
C PRO A 143 7.93 13.27 -11.33
N ILE A 144 7.38 12.10 -11.69
CA ILE A 144 7.95 11.20 -12.72
C ILE A 144 8.30 11.95 -14.01
N ALA A 145 7.42 12.85 -14.46
CA ALA A 145 7.65 13.65 -15.67
C ALA A 145 8.90 14.55 -15.57
N SER A 146 9.18 15.09 -14.39
CA SER A 146 10.39 15.90 -14.15
C SER A 146 11.63 15.02 -14.18
N ILE A 147 11.62 13.87 -13.51
CA ILE A 147 12.75 12.94 -13.50
C ILE A 147 13.06 12.44 -14.93
N VAL A 148 12.02 12.11 -15.71
CA VAL A 148 12.19 11.74 -17.13
C VAL A 148 12.81 12.87 -17.95
N ALA A 149 12.44 14.12 -17.68
CA ALA A 149 13.01 15.27 -18.38
C ALA A 149 14.49 15.46 -18.05
N GLU A 150 14.87 15.34 -16.77
CA GLU A 150 16.26 15.40 -16.31
C GLU A 150 17.10 14.27 -16.94
N LEU A 151 16.59 13.04 -16.91
CA LEU A 151 17.28 11.89 -17.50
C LEU A 151 17.49 12.06 -19.02
N LYS A 152 16.48 12.57 -19.74
CA LYS A 152 16.59 12.85 -21.18
C LYS A 152 17.53 14.01 -21.50
N ALA A 153 17.68 14.96 -20.58
CA ALA A 153 18.64 16.04 -20.71
C ALA A 153 20.09 15.58 -20.46
N GLY A 154 20.28 14.34 -19.98
CA GLY A 154 21.60 13.80 -19.61
C GLY A 154 22.09 14.30 -18.25
N ASN A 155 21.19 14.84 -17.42
CA ASN A 155 21.51 15.26 -16.06
C ASN A 155 21.55 14.06 -15.12
N GLU A 156 22.27 14.20 -14.00
CA GLU A 156 22.33 13.17 -12.97
C GLU A 156 20.95 12.99 -12.32
N VAL A 157 20.57 11.73 -12.14
CA VAL A 157 19.34 11.31 -11.45
C VAL A 157 19.77 10.41 -10.30
N SER A 158 19.20 10.62 -9.11
CA SER A 158 19.57 9.85 -7.93
C SER A 158 19.09 8.38 -8.03
N PRO A 159 19.71 7.45 -7.27
CA PRO A 159 19.24 6.06 -7.24
C PRO A 159 17.76 5.91 -6.84
N ALA A 160 17.28 6.73 -5.90
CA ALA A 160 15.89 6.72 -5.46
C ALA A 160 14.92 7.14 -6.59
N GLU A 161 15.30 8.16 -7.36
CA GLU A 161 14.53 8.61 -8.53
C GLU A 161 14.55 7.56 -9.66
N LEU A 162 15.66 6.84 -9.85
CA LEU A 162 15.73 5.73 -10.80
C LEU A 162 14.83 4.55 -10.39
N CYS A 163 14.82 4.17 -9.11
CA CYS A 163 13.87 3.16 -8.61
C CYS A 163 12.43 3.59 -8.83
N LEU A 164 12.09 4.85 -8.50
CA LEU A 164 10.75 5.39 -8.72
C LEU A 164 10.35 5.36 -10.21
N LEU A 165 11.31 5.59 -11.12
CA LEU A 165 11.08 5.46 -12.57
C LEU A 165 10.84 4.02 -13.00
N LEU A 166 11.61 3.05 -12.48
CA LEU A 166 11.47 1.63 -12.81
C LEU A 166 10.18 1.02 -12.28
N GLU A 167 9.71 1.49 -11.13
CA GLU A 167 8.42 1.10 -10.55
C GLU A 167 7.24 1.78 -11.24
N SER A 168 7.50 2.79 -12.08
CA SER A 168 6.50 3.45 -12.90
C SER A 168 6.37 2.81 -14.27
N GLU A 169 5.24 3.04 -14.95
CA GLU A 169 5.06 2.67 -16.37
C GLU A 169 5.79 3.63 -17.34
N ALA A 170 6.61 4.57 -16.84
CA ALA A 170 7.30 5.55 -17.67
C ALA A 170 8.60 5.01 -18.32
N VAL A 171 9.08 3.86 -17.86
CA VAL A 171 10.28 3.19 -18.39
C VAL A 171 9.92 1.80 -18.86
N ASP A 172 10.39 1.42 -20.04
CA ASP A 172 10.37 0.03 -20.48
C ASP A 172 11.41 -0.75 -19.67
N THR A 173 10.93 -1.49 -18.67
CA THR A 173 11.78 -2.23 -17.73
C THR A 173 12.56 -3.36 -18.40
N ASP A 174 12.04 -3.94 -19.48
CA ASP A 174 12.76 -4.99 -20.22
C ASP A 174 13.91 -4.38 -21.03
N ALA A 175 13.65 -3.26 -21.71
CA ALA A 175 14.72 -2.51 -22.38
C ALA A 175 15.77 -1.99 -21.39
N ALA A 176 15.34 -1.51 -20.21
CA ALA A 176 16.24 -1.07 -19.15
C ALA A 176 17.11 -2.22 -18.64
N ARG A 177 16.53 -3.41 -18.44
CA ARG A 177 17.27 -4.62 -18.03
C ARG A 177 18.34 -5.00 -19.06
N ASP A 178 18.02 -4.94 -20.35
CA ASP A 178 18.97 -5.29 -21.41
C ASP A 178 20.12 -4.29 -21.49
N CYS A 179 19.85 -2.99 -21.39
CA CYS A 179 20.89 -1.97 -21.27
C CYS A 179 21.77 -2.19 -20.03
N LEU A 180 21.18 -2.50 -18.88
CA LEU A 180 21.94 -2.74 -17.65
C LEU A 180 22.85 -3.97 -17.79
N ARG A 181 22.40 -5.06 -18.43
CA ARG A 181 23.22 -6.25 -18.67
C ARG A 181 24.53 -5.95 -19.42
N GLU A 182 24.51 -5.00 -20.34
CA GLU A 182 25.72 -4.57 -21.07
C GLU A 182 26.67 -3.72 -20.22
N LEU A 183 26.17 -3.16 -19.11
CA LEU A 183 26.89 -2.26 -18.21
C LEU A 183 27.34 -2.95 -16.91
N VAL A 184 26.85 -4.16 -16.60
CA VAL A 184 27.29 -4.94 -15.44
C VAL A 184 28.76 -5.31 -15.62
N VAL A 185 29.59 -4.90 -14.68
CA VAL A 185 31.00 -5.29 -14.59
C VAL A 185 31.11 -6.59 -13.80
N ASP A 186 31.98 -7.51 -14.21
CA ASP A 186 32.24 -8.75 -13.46
C ASP A 186 32.68 -8.39 -12.03
N ALA A 187 31.97 -8.93 -11.04
CA ALA A 187 32.34 -8.78 -9.63
C ALA A 187 33.52 -9.70 -9.32
N GLU A 188 34.70 -9.13 -9.05
CA GLU A 188 35.86 -9.84 -8.48
C GLU A 188 35.69 -10.10 -6.97
#